data_AF-A0A354J369-F1
#
_entry.id   AF-A0A354J369-F1
#
_cell.length_a   1.000
_cell.length_b   1.000
_cell.length_c   1.000
_cell.angle_alpha   90.00
_cell.angle_beta   90.00
_cell.angle_gamma   90.00
#
_symmetry.space_group_name_H-M   'P 1'
#
loop_
_entity.id
_entity.type
_entity.pdbx_description
1 polymer ?
#
loop_
_entity_poly.entity_id
_entity_poly.type
_entity_poly.pdbx_seq_one_letter_code
_entity_poly.pdbx_strand_id
1 'polypeptide(L)' 'MKRMIQKYRFSKYKRFTNGLLFAVISMTALYLCISDIYNKTASSFEIMFPFVVALISMFLGFLTMFHSNGRAEGSI' A
#
# COMPACT_ATOMS: atom_id res chain seq x y z
N MET A 1 10.62 4.65 -31.05
CA MET A 1 10.25 3.50 -30.19
C MET A 1 10.96 3.46 -28.82
N LYS A 2 12.28 3.65 -28.70
CA LYS A 2 13.00 3.54 -27.41
C LYS A 2 12.47 4.45 -26.27
N ARG A 3 12.04 5.68 -26.59
CA ARG A 3 11.46 6.62 -25.59
C ARG A 3 10.10 6.17 -25.03
N MET A 4 9.26 5.51 -25.82
CA MET A 4 7.97 4.98 -25.34
C MET A 4 8.16 3.79 -24.39
N ILE A 5 9.12 2.91 -24.67
CA ILE A 5 9.46 1.76 -23.81
C ILE A 5 9.98 2.24 -22.44
N GLN A 6 10.82 3.28 -22.41
CA GLN A 6 11.27 3.87 -21.15
C GLN A 6 10.13 4.50 -20.35
N LYS A 7 9.21 5.24 -21.00
CA LYS A 7 8.05 5.85 -20.35
C LYS A 7 7.14 4.80 -19.71
N TYR A 8 6.91 3.69 -20.41
CA TYR A 8 6.12 2.57 -19.90
C TYR A 8 6.77 1.87 -18.69
N ARG A 9 8.09 1.62 -18.74
CA ARG A 9 8.82 1.06 -17.59
C ARG A 9 8.80 1.99 -16.37
N PHE A 10 8.92 3.30 -16.58
CA PHE A 10 8.89 4.29 -15.51
C PHE A 10 7.51 4.41 -14.86
N SER A 11 6.43 4.38 -15.65
CA SER A 11 5.05 4.35 -15.14
C SER A 11 4.78 3.09 -14.32
N LYS A 12 5.19 1.91 -14.82
CA LYS A 12 5.06 0.64 -14.09
C LYS A 12 5.85 0.62 -12.79
N TYR A 13 7.08 1.16 -12.79
CA TYR A 13 7.91 1.26 -11.59
C TYR A 13 7.29 2.21 -10.56
N LYS A 14 6.77 3.37 -10.99
CA LYS A 14 6.08 4.32 -10.11
C LYS A 14 4.85 3.70 -9.43
N ARG A 15 4.09 2.86 -10.15
CA ARG A 15 2.95 2.13 -9.59
C ARG A 15 3.39 1.08 -8.58
N PHE A 16 4.45 0.34 -8.89
CA PHE A 16 5.03 -0.64 -7.99
C PHE A 16 5.56 0.02 -6.71
N THR A 17 6.27 1.15 -6.82
CA THR A 17 6.75 1.89 -5.65
C THR A 17 5.60 2.43 -4.80
N ASN A 18 4.51 2.92 -5.42
CA ASN A 18 3.34 3.37 -4.67
C ASN A 18 2.67 2.21 -3.92
N GLY A 19 2.48 1.05 -4.56
CA GLY A 19 1.94 -0.13 -3.88
C GLY A 19 2.87 -0.66 -2.78
N LEU A 20 4.19 -0.61 -3.02
CA LEU A 20 5.20 -1.01 -2.05
C LEU A 20 5.19 -0.11 -0.81
N LEU A 21 4.99 1.20 -0.98
CA LEU A 21 4.84 2.13 0.15
C LEU A 21 3.65 1.75 1.04
N PHE A 22 2.48 1.46 0.46
CA PHE A 22 1.32 1.00 1.23
C PHE A 22 1.58 -0.34 1.92
N ALA A 23 2.28 -1.27 1.26
CA ALA A 23 2.66 -2.55 1.87
C ALA A 23 3.59 -2.36 3.09
N VAL A 24 4.57 -1.46 3.00
CA VAL A 24 5.45 -1.12 4.13
C VAL A 24 4.66 -0.52 5.29
N ILE A 25 3.73 0.41 5.01
CA ILE A 25 2.86 1.01 6.04
C ILE A 25 2.02 -0.07 6.73
N SER A 26 1.36 -0.95 5.97
CA SER A 26 0.58 -2.06 6.54
C SER A 26 1.45 -3.01 7.38
N MET A 27 2.67 -3.33 6.93
CA MET A 27 3.61 -4.15 7.71
C MET A 27 4.01 -3.49 9.02
N THR A 28 4.31 -2.18 9.01
CA THR A 28 4.64 -1.45 10.25
C THR A 28 3.47 -1.40 11.22
N ALA A 29 2.24 -1.21 10.72
CA ALA A 29 1.05 -1.20 11.55
C ALA A 29 0.77 -2.59 12.17
N LEU A 30 0.92 -3.68 11.41
CA LEU A 30 0.81 -5.04 11.94
C LEU A 30 1.90 -5.36 12.97
N TYR A 31 3.13 -4.88 12.74
CA TYR A 31 4.20 -5.02 13.70
C TYR A 31 3.89 -4.32 15.03
N LEU A 32 3.31 -3.11 14.98
CA LEU A 32 2.84 -2.40 16.17
C LEU A 32 1.72 -3.16 16.89
N CYS A 33 0.73 -3.69 16.16
CA CYS A 33 -0.30 -4.55 16.77
C CYS A 33 0.32 -5.72 17.55
N ILE A 34 1.28 -6.42 16.93
CA ILE A 34 1.93 -7.57 17.58
C ILE A 34 2.71 -7.09 18.80
N SER A 35 3.51 -6.03 18.67
CA SER A 35 4.28 -5.45 19.78
C SER A 35 3.39 -5.07 20.96
N ASP A 36 2.23 -4.47 20.71
CA ASP A 36 1.28 -4.08 21.75
C ASP A 36 0.58 -5.30 22.37
N ILE A 37 0.24 -6.34 21.59
CA ILE A 37 -0.27 -7.61 22.15
C ILE A 37 0.74 -8.28 23.09
N TYR A 38 2.04 -8.21 22.77
CA TYR A 38 3.09 -8.78 23.62
C TYR A 38 3.29 -7.98 24.92
N ASN A 39 3.02 -6.68 24.91
CA ASN A 39 2.95 -5.87 26.12
C ASN A 39 1.62 -6.12 26.83
N LYS A 40 1.64 -6.92 27.90
CA LYS A 40 0.47 -7.33 28.73
C LYS A 40 -0.37 -6.19 29.34
N THR A 41 -0.08 -4.94 28.99
CA THR A 41 -0.74 -3.71 29.48
C THR A 41 -1.52 -3.00 28.37
N ALA A 42 -1.47 -3.47 27.12
CA ALA A 42 -2.10 -2.79 26.02
C ALA A 42 -3.64 -2.84 26.12
N SER A 43 -4.25 -1.67 25.99
CA SER A 43 -5.71 -1.54 25.91
C SER A 43 -6.19 -2.06 24.55
N SER A 44 -7.36 -2.71 24.48
CA SER A 44 -7.93 -3.21 23.22
C SER A 44 -8.01 -2.13 22.13
N PHE A 45 -8.07 -0.86 22.53
CA PHE A 45 -8.09 0.30 21.65
C PHE A 45 -6.73 0.54 20.95
N GLU A 46 -5.62 0.30 21.65
CA GLU A 46 -4.25 0.47 21.14
C GLU A 46 -3.92 -0.55 20.06
N ILE A 47 -4.55 -1.73 20.10
CA ILE A 47 -4.40 -2.78 19.07
C ILE A 47 -5.37 -2.54 17.89
N MET A 48 -6.61 -2.10 18.17
CA MET A 48 -7.61 -1.84 17.12
C MET A 48 -7.18 -0.72 16.17
N PHE A 49 -6.59 0.35 16.68
CA PHE A 49 -6.20 1.50 15.88
C PHE A 49 -5.19 1.15 14.76
N PRO A 50 -4.00 0.56 15.05
CA PRO A 50 -3.06 0.14 14.02
C PRO A 50 -3.64 -0.93 13.09
N PHE A 51 -4.52 -1.80 13.58
CA PHE A 51 -5.20 -2.79 12.74
C PHE A 51 -6.11 -2.13 11.67
N VAL A 52 -6.90 -1.13 12.07
CA VAL A 52 -7.74 -0.36 11.14
C VAL A 52 -6.89 0.40 10.13
N VAL A 53 -5.77 1.00 10.57
CA VAL A 53 -4.81 1.67 9.67
C VAL A 53 -4.21 0.69 8.67
N ALA A 54 -3.90 -0.54 9.08
CA ALA A 54 -3.39 -1.58 8.19
C ALA A 54 -4.41 -1.98 7.12
N LEU A 55 -5.69 -2.14 7.50
CA LEU A 55 -6.79 -2.44 6.58
C LEU A 55 -6.98 -1.31 5.57
N ILE A 56 -7.07 -0.05 6.03
CA ILE A 56 -7.23 1.10 5.13
C ILE A 56 -6.05 1.21 4.17
N SER A 57 -4.81 1.03 4.66
CA SER A 57 -3.60 1.06 3.83
C SER A 57 -3.59 -0.05 2.78
N MET A 58 -4.09 -1.24 3.12
CA MET A 58 -4.23 -2.35 2.18
C MET A 58 -5.28 -2.04 1.10
N PHE A 59 -6.43 -1.48 1.48
CA PHE A 59 -7.47 -1.04 0.53
C PHE A 59 -6.96 0.08 -0.38
N LEU A 60 -6.24 1.07 0.14
CA LEU A 60 -5.66 2.15 -0.66
C LEU A 60 -4.56 1.63 -1.60
N GLY A 61 -3.72 0.70 -1.14
CA GLY A 61 -2.74 0.01 -1.97
C GLY A 61 -3.41 -0.72 -3.14
N PHE A 62 -4.50 -1.44 -2.87
CA PHE A 62 -5.30 -2.11 -3.89
C PHE A 62 -5.94 -1.10 -4.86
N LEU A 63 -6.59 -0.06 -4.37
CA LEU A 63 -7.18 0.99 -5.21
C LEU A 63 -6.11 1.66 -6.10
N THR A 64 -4.94 1.97 -5.57
CA THR A 64 -3.84 2.57 -6.35
C THR A 64 -3.32 1.60 -7.40
N MET A 65 -3.28 0.30 -7.08
CA MET A 65 -2.90 -0.75 -8.01
C MET A 65 -3.98 -1.14 -9.01
N PHE A 66 -5.27 -0.84 -8.83
CA PHE A 66 -6.34 -1.27 -9.75
C PHE A 66 -7.05 -0.11 -10.46
N HIS A 67 -7.18 1.06 -9.85
CA HIS A 67 -7.83 2.24 -10.45
C HIS A 67 -7.11 2.74 -11.71
N SER A 68 -5.79 2.55 -11.82
CA SER A 68 -5.03 2.89 -13.02
C SER A 68 -5.10 1.85 -14.14
N ASN A 69 -5.73 0.68 -13.95
CA ASN A 69 -6.02 -0.26 -15.04
C ASN A 69 -7.31 0.10 -15.80
N GLY A 70 -8.23 0.84 -15.17
CA GLY A 70 -9.47 1.31 -15.80
C GLY A 70 -9.31 2.57 -16.64
N ARG A 71 -8.25 3.35 -16.42
CA ARG A 71 -7.81 4.41 -17.34
C ARG A 71 -6.78 3.81 -18.29
N ALA A 72 -7.23 3.49 -19.49
CA ALA A 72 -6.36 3.21 -20.62
C ALA A 72 -5.35 4.36 -20.79
N GLU A 73 -4.14 4.19 -20.26
CA GLU A 73 -2.98 4.96 -20.68
C GLU A 73 -2.64 4.53 -22.12
N GLY A 74 -3.39 5.06 -23.09
CA GLY A 74 -3.12 4.82 -24.51
C GLY A 74 -4.33 4.74 -25.43
N SER A 75 -5.22 5.74 -25.42
CA SER A 75 -5.92 6.08 -26.67
C SER A 75 -4.95 6.90 -27.52
N ILE A 76 -4.26 6.22 -28.44
CA ILE A 76 -3.84 6.83 -29.71
C ILE A 76 -5.11 6.92 -30.56
#